data_AF-A0A4R5WCE3-F1
#
_entry.id   AF-A0A4R5WCE3-F1
#
_cell.length_a   1.000
_cell.length_b   1.000
_cell.length_c   1.000
_cell.angle_alpha   90.00
_cell.angle_beta   90.00
_cell.angle_gamma   90.00
#
_symmetry.space_group_name_H-M   'P 1'
#
loop_
_entity.id
_entity.type
_entity.pdbx_description
1 polymer ?
#
loop_
_entity_poly.entity_id
_entity_poly.type
_entity_poly.pdbx_seq_one_letter_code
_entity_poly.pdbx_strand_id
1 'polypeptide(L)'
;MGDTLQKGEKLEVGQALTSNNGAYRLVLQDDGNLVLYAGEQSVWATATDGQDVKRAEVQEDGNFVLYTPDKPVWASQTAGADNVRLVLQDDRNLVLYSGDDAKWSSETHTDEVPAAPVEAAPEPAPEPEVAAEPAAAEVIAEPEPAPAPEPPAARTYTVQSGDTLWAIAEQFYGDGNRYPEIAGASGIDNPDLIQPGQLLTIP
;
A
#
# COMPACT_ATOMS: atom_id res chain seq x y z
N MET A 1 9.79 14.87 -0.78
CA MET A 1 9.15 15.43 0.43
C MET A 1 9.92 14.95 1.65
N GLY A 2 9.74 15.59 2.80
CA GLY A 2 10.33 15.12 4.07
C GLY A 2 9.49 14.01 4.72
N ASP A 3 9.56 13.94 6.04
CA ASP A 3 8.77 13.08 6.91
C ASP A 3 7.44 13.71 7.35
N THR A 4 7.27 15.01 7.09
CA THR A 4 6.19 15.84 7.64
C THR A 4 5.36 16.51 6.54
N LEU A 5 4.04 16.50 6.70
CA LEU A 5 3.06 17.35 6.01
C LEU A 5 2.52 18.39 6.98
N GLN A 6 2.76 19.67 6.69
CA GLN A 6 2.25 20.79 7.47
C GLN A 6 0.80 21.11 7.12
N LYS A 7 0.15 21.90 8.00
CA LYS A 7 -1.14 22.52 7.73
C LYS A 7 -1.16 23.20 6.34
N GLY A 8 -2.15 22.84 5.52
CA GLY A 8 -2.36 23.32 4.16
C GLY A 8 -1.54 22.60 3.09
N GLU A 9 -0.62 21.71 3.48
CA GLU A 9 0.13 20.89 2.54
C GLU A 9 -0.65 19.62 2.16
N LYS A 10 -0.31 19.09 0.99
CA LYS A 10 -0.95 17.94 0.39
C LYS A 10 0.06 17.00 -0.25
N LEU A 11 -0.23 15.71 -0.17
CA LEU A 11 0.40 14.66 -0.94
C LEU A 11 -0.47 14.37 -2.17
N GLU A 12 0.10 14.46 -3.36
CA GLU A 12 -0.55 14.08 -4.61
C GLU A 12 -0.16 12.64 -5.00
N VAL A 13 -0.91 12.06 -5.92
CA VAL A 13 -0.63 10.71 -6.45
C VAL A 13 0.81 10.60 -6.93
N GLY A 14 1.47 9.50 -6.58
CA GLY A 14 2.88 9.21 -6.86
C GLY A 14 3.86 9.86 -5.88
N GLN A 15 3.41 10.78 -5.02
CA GLN A 15 4.27 11.40 -4.01
C GLN A 15 4.32 10.56 -2.73
N ALA A 16 5.41 10.75 -1.98
CA ALA A 16 5.61 10.05 -0.72
C ALA A 16 6.20 10.94 0.38
N LEU A 17 5.78 10.70 1.62
CA LEU A 17 6.56 11.05 2.81
C LEU A 17 7.56 9.93 3.10
N THR A 18 8.72 10.30 3.62
CA THR A 18 9.77 9.35 4.02
C THR A 18 10.21 9.70 5.43
N SER A 19 10.17 8.72 6.33
CA SER A 19 10.71 8.83 7.69
C SER A 19 12.16 9.32 7.68
N ASN A 20 12.59 9.95 8.77
CA ASN A 20 13.92 10.55 8.87
C ASN A 20 15.05 9.50 8.84
N ASN A 21 14.79 8.27 9.30
CA ASN A 21 15.70 7.13 9.17
C ASN A 21 15.66 6.44 7.78
N GLY A 22 14.74 6.85 6.89
CA GLY A 22 14.60 6.32 5.54
C GLY A 22 13.96 4.93 5.43
N ALA A 23 13.57 4.30 6.54
CA ALA A 23 13.04 2.93 6.54
C ALA A 23 11.57 2.83 6.14
N TYR A 24 10.81 3.90 6.38
CA TYR A 24 9.37 3.94 6.17
C TYR A 24 8.97 5.00 5.16
N ARG A 25 7.99 4.65 4.32
CA ARG A 25 7.43 5.53 3.30
C ARG A 25 5.93 5.50 3.31
N LEU A 26 5.29 6.66 3.35
CA LEU A 26 3.86 6.80 3.14
C LEU A 26 3.63 7.30 1.71
N VAL A 27 2.96 6.52 0.87
CA VAL A 27 2.81 6.76 -0.57
C VAL A 27 1.34 6.86 -0.93
N LEU A 28 0.94 7.92 -1.63
CA LEU A 28 -0.36 7.95 -2.30
C LEU A 28 -0.19 7.32 -3.68
N GLN A 29 -0.71 6.12 -3.86
CA GLN A 29 -0.54 5.32 -5.07
C GLN A 29 -1.47 5.77 -6.20
N ASP A 30 -1.17 5.36 -7.44
CA ASP A 30 -1.96 5.66 -8.63
C ASP A 30 -3.37 5.06 -8.63
N ASP A 31 -3.59 4.00 -7.85
CA ASP A 31 -4.91 3.39 -7.64
C ASP A 31 -5.78 4.18 -6.65
N GLY A 32 -5.24 5.24 -6.03
CA GLY A 32 -5.91 6.07 -5.04
C GLY A 32 -5.79 5.57 -3.60
N ASN A 33 -5.00 4.53 -3.33
CA ASN A 33 -4.75 4.07 -1.97
C ASN A 33 -3.59 4.85 -1.34
N LEU A 34 -3.74 5.26 -0.07
CA LEU A 34 -2.64 5.80 0.70
C LEU A 34 -2.07 4.69 1.58
N VAL A 35 -0.84 4.29 1.31
CA VAL A 35 -0.22 3.11 1.91
C VAL A 35 1.09 3.47 2.60
N LEU A 36 1.24 2.96 3.82
CA LEU A 36 2.48 3.01 4.59
C LEU A 36 3.27 1.73 4.38
N TYR A 37 4.53 1.90 4.00
CA TYR A 37 5.48 0.82 3.74
C TYR A 37 6.62 0.80 4.75
N ALA A 38 7.05 -0.41 5.09
CA ALA A 38 8.33 -0.69 5.72
C ALA A 38 9.17 -1.51 4.73
N GLY A 39 10.13 -0.87 4.07
CA GLY A 39 10.76 -1.43 2.87
C GLY A 39 9.73 -1.67 1.76
N GLU A 40 9.59 -2.92 1.29
CA GLU A 40 8.60 -3.32 0.28
C GLU A 40 7.26 -3.77 0.89
N GLN A 41 7.22 -3.98 2.20
CA GLN A 41 6.02 -4.49 2.88
C GLN A 41 5.03 -3.35 3.17
N SER A 42 3.79 -3.46 2.68
CA SER A 42 2.69 -2.62 3.12
C SER A 42 2.28 -3.00 4.55
N VAL A 43 2.38 -2.06 5.49
CA VAL A 43 2.04 -2.28 6.91
C VAL A 43 0.72 -1.63 7.32
N TRP A 44 0.24 -0.65 6.56
CA TRP A 44 -1.04 0.01 6.78
C TRP A 44 -1.54 0.68 5.51
N ALA A 45 -2.85 0.80 5.33
CA ALA A 45 -3.47 1.48 4.19
C ALA A 45 -4.80 2.12 4.58
N THR A 46 -5.22 3.14 3.82
CA THR A 46 -6.55 3.76 3.95
C THR A 46 -7.69 2.94 3.35
N ALA A 47 -7.37 1.89 2.57
CA ALA A 47 -8.33 1.09 1.81
C ALA A 47 -9.19 1.95 0.87
N THR A 48 -8.53 2.90 0.20
CA THR A 48 -9.16 3.80 -0.78
C THR A 48 -8.83 3.45 -2.23
N ASP A 49 -8.32 2.24 -2.45
CA ASP A 49 -8.06 1.69 -3.77
C ASP A 49 -9.32 1.71 -4.65
N GLY A 50 -9.14 2.08 -5.92
CA GLY A 50 -10.21 2.16 -6.90
C GLY A 50 -11.20 3.32 -6.70
N GLN A 51 -11.00 4.17 -5.68
CA GLN A 51 -11.89 5.30 -5.40
C GLN A 51 -11.48 6.60 -6.13
N ASP A 52 -10.42 6.56 -6.96
CA ASP A 52 -9.88 7.70 -7.71
C ASP A 52 -9.42 8.87 -6.81
N VAL A 53 -8.79 8.54 -5.69
CA VAL A 53 -8.17 9.56 -4.82
C VAL A 53 -7.01 10.22 -5.54
N LYS A 54 -6.99 11.55 -5.54
CA LYS A 54 -5.94 12.35 -6.20
C LYS A 54 -5.02 13.06 -5.23
N ARG A 55 -5.48 13.30 -4.01
CA ARG A 55 -4.66 13.94 -2.97
C ARG A 55 -5.07 13.53 -1.56
N ALA A 56 -4.09 13.55 -0.67
CA ALA A 56 -4.27 13.52 0.77
C ALA A 56 -3.79 14.85 1.34
N GLU A 57 -4.61 15.53 2.14
CA GLU A 57 -4.36 16.92 2.54
C GLU A 57 -4.52 17.09 4.05
N VAL A 58 -3.57 17.78 4.68
CA VAL A 58 -3.71 18.26 6.06
C VAL A 58 -4.40 19.61 6.01
N GLN A 59 -5.69 19.63 6.31
CA GLN A 59 -6.54 20.79 6.09
C GLN A 59 -6.34 21.88 7.14
N GLU A 60 -6.84 23.07 6.82
CA GLU A 60 -6.73 24.19 7.75
C GLU A 60 -7.58 24.03 9.03
N ASP A 61 -8.60 23.20 8.97
CA ASP A 61 -9.53 22.91 10.06
C ASP A 61 -9.01 21.84 11.04
N GLY A 62 -7.80 21.31 10.81
CA GLY A 62 -7.19 20.31 11.67
C GLY A 62 -7.41 18.86 11.26
N ASN A 63 -8.13 18.63 10.16
CA ASN A 63 -8.42 17.29 9.67
C ASN A 63 -7.39 16.83 8.64
N PHE A 64 -7.08 15.53 8.61
CA PHE A 64 -6.32 14.91 7.52
C PHE A 64 -7.29 14.11 6.65
N VAL A 65 -7.38 14.45 5.37
CA VAL A 65 -8.47 13.99 4.50
C VAL A 65 -7.95 13.58 3.12
N LEU A 66 -8.45 12.45 2.61
CA LEU A 66 -8.22 11.99 1.25
C LEU A 66 -9.39 12.42 0.36
N TYR A 67 -9.05 12.94 -0.82
CA TYR A 67 -9.98 13.50 -1.77
C TYR A 67 -9.87 12.85 -3.14
N THR A 68 -11.02 12.52 -3.70
CA THR A 68 -11.19 12.40 -5.15
C THR A 68 -11.27 13.80 -5.77
N PRO A 69 -11.39 13.94 -7.11
CA PRO A 69 -11.62 15.25 -7.72
C PRO A 69 -12.87 15.97 -7.18
N ASP A 70 -13.90 15.21 -6.80
CA ASP A 70 -15.22 15.75 -6.47
C ASP A 70 -15.52 15.80 -4.97
N LYS A 71 -15.02 14.86 -4.17
CA LYS A 71 -15.45 14.70 -2.78
C LYS A 71 -14.38 14.06 -1.86
N PRO A 72 -14.47 14.30 -0.54
CA PRO A 72 -13.68 13.53 0.42
C PRO A 72 -14.17 12.08 0.50
N VAL A 73 -13.26 11.13 0.68
CA VAL A 73 -13.58 9.69 0.82
C VAL A 73 -13.10 9.09 2.12
N TRP A 74 -12.08 9.67 2.75
CA TRP A 74 -11.57 9.23 4.05
C TRP A 74 -11.11 10.45 4.86
N ALA A 75 -11.27 10.40 6.19
CA ALA A 75 -10.80 11.45 7.08
C ALA A 75 -10.35 10.89 8.44
N SER A 76 -9.38 11.55 9.06
CA SER A 76 -8.89 11.23 10.42
C SER A 76 -9.88 11.59 11.53
N GLN A 77 -10.95 12.33 11.21
CA GLN A 77 -12.00 12.77 12.14
C GLN A 77 -11.47 13.71 13.25
N THR A 78 -10.50 14.55 12.92
CA THR A 78 -9.82 15.45 13.87
C THR A 78 -10.12 16.93 13.63
N ALA A 79 -11.22 17.24 12.94
CA ALA A 79 -11.63 18.62 12.67
C ALA A 79 -11.83 19.41 13.99
N GLY A 80 -11.40 20.67 13.98
CA GLY A 80 -11.32 21.55 15.15
C GLY A 80 -9.96 21.55 15.86
N ALA A 81 -8.98 20.80 15.36
CA ALA A 81 -7.61 20.82 15.90
C ALA A 81 -6.79 21.97 15.30
N ASP A 82 -6.03 22.67 16.14
CA ASP A 82 -5.16 23.78 15.70
C ASP A 82 -3.70 23.35 15.60
N ASN A 83 -2.91 24.09 14.80
CA ASN A 83 -1.47 23.85 14.64
C ASN A 83 -1.15 22.38 14.27
N VAL A 84 -1.86 21.88 13.27
CA VAL A 84 -1.76 20.48 12.86
C VAL A 84 -0.58 20.20 11.95
N ARG A 85 0.02 19.03 12.13
CA ARG A 85 1.01 18.45 11.22
C ARG A 85 0.91 16.94 11.25
N LEU A 86 1.04 16.31 10.08
CA LEU A 86 1.12 14.87 9.95
C LEU A 86 2.60 14.48 9.85
N VAL A 87 3.07 13.58 10.70
CA VAL A 87 4.49 13.18 10.79
C VAL A 87 4.59 11.67 10.66
N LEU A 88 5.44 11.21 9.74
CA LEU A 88 5.88 9.83 9.64
C LEU A 88 7.15 9.62 10.47
N GLN A 89 7.00 8.94 11.59
CA GLN A 89 8.04 8.79 12.60
C GLN A 89 8.98 7.61 12.30
N ASP A 90 10.16 7.64 12.93
CA ASP A 90 11.19 6.61 12.82
C ASP A 90 10.85 5.30 13.55
N ASP A 91 9.71 5.26 14.26
CA ASP A 91 9.12 4.06 14.86
C ASP A 91 8.03 3.43 13.98
N ARG A 92 7.93 3.85 12.71
CA ARG A 92 6.90 3.49 11.71
C ARG A 92 5.58 4.23 11.87
N ASN A 93 5.35 4.90 12.99
CA ASN A 93 4.04 5.47 13.26
C ASN A 93 3.78 6.71 12.40
N LEU A 94 2.61 6.74 11.75
CA LEU A 94 2.07 7.95 11.15
C LEU A 94 1.16 8.63 12.17
N VAL A 95 1.48 9.85 12.57
CA VAL A 95 0.76 10.58 13.64
C VAL A 95 0.35 11.97 13.17
N LEU A 96 -0.92 12.32 13.39
CA LEU A 96 -1.40 13.69 13.25
C LEU A 96 -1.33 14.38 14.61
N TYR A 97 -0.42 15.35 14.72
CA TYR A 97 -0.27 16.19 15.90
C TYR A 97 -1.08 17.48 15.78
N SER A 98 -1.45 18.04 16.93
CA SER A 98 -1.94 19.40 17.12
C SER A 98 -1.09 20.02 18.22
N GLY A 99 -0.10 20.83 17.85
CA GLY A 99 0.97 21.20 18.79
C GLY A 99 1.77 19.96 19.24
N ASP A 100 1.82 19.70 20.54
CA ASP A 100 2.48 18.52 21.12
C ASP A 100 1.51 17.33 21.34
N ASP A 101 0.21 17.55 21.16
CA ASP A 101 -0.82 16.53 21.38
C ASP A 101 -1.03 15.67 20.14
N ALA A 102 -0.87 14.35 20.26
CA ALA A 102 -1.28 13.41 19.23
C ALA A 102 -2.81 13.33 19.16
N LYS A 103 -3.40 13.62 18.00
CA LYS A 103 -4.85 13.58 17.77
C LYS A 103 -5.31 12.30 17.09
N TRP A 104 -4.49 11.76 16.20
CA TRP A 104 -4.73 10.51 15.51
C TRP A 104 -3.40 9.82 15.21
N SER A 105 -3.43 8.49 15.15
CA SER A 105 -2.27 7.68 14.82
C SER A 105 -2.71 6.47 14.00
N SER A 106 -1.85 6.01 13.10
CA SER A 106 -2.00 4.73 12.41
C SER A 106 -1.87 3.50 13.32
N GLU A 107 -1.43 3.71 14.57
CA GLU A 107 -1.15 2.66 15.57
C GLU A 107 -0.12 1.60 15.11
N THR A 108 0.72 1.95 14.13
CA THR A 108 1.72 1.03 13.54
C THR A 108 3.07 1.05 14.23
N HIS A 109 3.23 1.84 15.30
CA HIS A 109 4.47 1.99 16.05
C HIS A 109 5.10 0.62 16.37
N THR A 110 6.41 0.52 16.25
CA THR A 110 7.17 -0.68 16.59
C THR A 110 8.52 -0.33 17.20
N ASP A 111 8.93 -1.12 18.17
CA ASP A 111 10.29 -1.10 18.73
C ASP A 111 11.27 -1.91 17.88
N GLU A 112 10.78 -2.60 16.84
CA GLU A 112 11.64 -3.32 15.91
C GLU A 112 12.52 -2.32 15.16
N VAL A 113 13.84 -2.50 15.30
CA VAL A 113 14.80 -1.77 14.48
C VAL A 113 14.51 -2.17 13.04
N PRO A 114 14.07 -1.24 12.18
CA PRO A 114 13.80 -1.58 10.80
C PRO A 114 15.07 -2.21 10.23
N ALA A 115 14.94 -3.33 9.53
CA ALA A 115 16.01 -3.80 8.68
C ALA A 115 16.40 -2.60 7.82
N ALA A 116 17.62 -2.08 8.01
CA ALA A 116 18.10 -0.91 7.29
C ALA A 116 17.74 -1.10 5.82
N PRO A 117 17.32 -0.03 5.09
CA PRO A 117 17.16 -0.16 3.66
C PRO A 117 18.49 -0.74 3.19
N VAL A 118 18.44 -1.96 2.64
CA VAL A 118 19.57 -2.47 1.87
C VAL A 118 19.83 -1.34 0.91
N GLU A 119 20.93 -0.61 1.10
CA GLU A 119 21.48 0.24 0.06
C GLU A 119 21.38 -0.63 -1.17
N ALA A 120 20.66 -0.13 -2.17
CA ALA A 120 20.60 -0.75 -3.47
C ALA A 120 22.05 -0.98 -3.92
N ALA A 121 22.56 -2.19 -3.67
CA ALA A 121 23.46 -2.81 -4.63
C ALA A 121 22.69 -2.66 -5.94
N PRO A 122 23.29 -2.02 -6.96
CA PRO A 122 22.55 -1.62 -8.13
C PRO A 122 21.91 -2.88 -8.72
N GLU A 123 20.59 -2.97 -8.65
CA GLU A 123 19.89 -3.65 -9.73
C GLU A 123 20.34 -2.96 -11.01
N PRO A 124 20.71 -3.70 -12.06
CA PRO A 124 21.07 -3.06 -13.33
C PRO A 124 19.88 -2.20 -13.73
N ALA A 125 20.12 -0.89 -13.87
CA ALA A 125 19.15 0.01 -14.45
C ALA A 125 18.63 -0.59 -15.76
N PRO A 126 17.31 -0.58 -16.04
CA PRO A 126 16.91 -0.59 -17.43
C PRO A 126 17.54 0.67 -18.06
N GLU A 127 18.51 0.44 -18.93
CA GLU A 127 19.11 1.42 -19.82
C GLU A 127 17.98 2.19 -20.54
N PRO A 128 18.10 3.52 -20.75
CA PRO A 128 16.97 4.36 -21.07
C PRO A 128 16.49 4.09 -22.49
N GLU A 129 15.28 3.55 -22.66
CA GLU A 129 14.60 3.63 -23.96
C GLU A 129 13.90 4.98 -24.06
N VAL A 130 14.69 5.96 -24.47
CA VAL A 130 14.25 7.31 -24.83
C VAL A 130 13.25 7.18 -25.98
N ALA A 131 12.07 7.74 -25.74
CA ALA A 131 11.02 8.10 -26.70
C ALA A 131 11.34 7.96 -28.19
N ALA A 132 10.55 7.14 -28.89
CA ALA A 132 10.23 7.38 -30.29
C ALA A 132 8.91 6.69 -30.67
N GLU A 133 7.81 7.44 -30.66
CA GLU A 133 6.86 7.29 -31.77
C GLU A 133 7.54 7.96 -32.99
N PRO A 134 7.48 7.35 -34.19
CA PRO A 134 6.30 7.63 -35.00
C PRO A 134 5.77 6.44 -35.82
N ALA A 135 4.46 6.49 -36.03
CA ALA A 135 3.68 6.15 -37.22
C ALA A 135 4.28 5.24 -38.33
N ALA A 136 3.46 4.23 -38.66
CA ALA A 136 3.19 3.67 -39.99
C ALA A 136 4.35 3.06 -40.81
N ALA A 137 4.34 1.73 -40.95
CA ALA A 137 4.15 1.05 -42.25
C ALA A 137 4.30 -0.48 -42.11
N GLU A 138 3.51 -1.18 -42.92
CA GLU A 138 3.41 -2.63 -43.10
C GLU A 138 4.75 -3.39 -43.22
N VAL A 139 4.81 -4.56 -42.56
CA VAL A 139 5.53 -5.74 -43.08
C VAL A 139 4.71 -7.01 -42.78
N ILE A 140 4.04 -7.43 -43.84
CA ILE A 140 3.62 -8.78 -44.28
C ILE A 140 4.17 -10.00 -43.48
N ALA A 141 3.21 -10.89 -43.17
CA ALA A 141 3.21 -12.17 -42.44
C ALA A 141 4.34 -13.20 -42.62
N GLU A 142 4.58 -13.98 -41.54
CA GLU A 142 4.71 -15.46 -41.55
C GLU A 142 4.29 -16.02 -40.15
N PRO A 143 3.47 -17.08 -40.02
CA PRO A 143 2.89 -17.49 -38.74
C PRO A 143 3.57 -18.73 -38.11
N GLU A 144 3.85 -18.71 -36.79
CA GLU A 144 4.09 -19.93 -35.98
C GLU A 144 4.22 -19.64 -34.47
N PRO A 145 3.95 -20.61 -33.57
CA PRO A 145 2.66 -21.20 -33.20
C PRO A 145 2.18 -20.73 -31.81
N ALA A 146 0.88 -20.90 -31.51
CA ALA A 146 0.31 -20.51 -30.22
C ALA A 146 0.97 -21.25 -29.04
N PRO A 147 1.34 -20.57 -27.93
CA PRO A 147 1.73 -21.27 -26.71
C PRO A 147 0.53 -21.98 -26.09
N ALA A 148 0.77 -23.21 -25.63
CA ALA A 148 -0.14 -24.04 -24.83
C ALA A 148 -0.55 -23.33 -23.53
N PRO A 149 -1.68 -23.69 -22.88
CA PRO A 149 -2.18 -22.98 -21.73
C PRO A 149 -1.16 -23.05 -20.57
N GLU A 150 -0.72 -21.88 -20.10
CA GLU A 150 0.09 -21.77 -18.90
C GLU A 150 -0.76 -22.24 -17.69
N PRO A 151 -0.16 -23.00 -16.74
CA PRO A 151 -0.86 -23.39 -15.52
C PRO A 151 -1.35 -22.13 -14.78
N PRO A 152 -2.52 -22.18 -14.11
CA PRO A 152 -3.08 -21.00 -13.46
C PRO A 152 -2.05 -20.46 -12.46
N ALA A 153 -1.68 -19.19 -12.65
CA ALA A 153 -0.74 -18.51 -11.77
C ALA A 153 -1.27 -18.58 -10.34
N ALA A 154 -0.49 -19.20 -9.44
CA ALA A 154 -0.77 -19.23 -8.01
C ALA A 154 -1.05 -17.80 -7.52
N ARG A 155 -2.17 -17.60 -6.84
CA ARG A 155 -2.58 -16.29 -6.34
C ARG A 155 -2.10 -16.16 -4.91
N THR A 156 -1.50 -15.03 -4.55
CA THR A 156 -1.12 -14.75 -3.16
C THR A 156 -2.07 -13.72 -2.54
N TYR A 157 -2.47 -13.92 -1.29
CA TYR A 157 -3.38 -13.04 -0.56
C TYR A 157 -2.79 -12.65 0.79
N THR A 158 -2.83 -11.37 1.14
CA THR A 158 -2.39 -10.88 2.46
C THR A 158 -3.59 -10.83 3.40
N VAL A 159 -3.53 -11.58 4.50
CA VAL A 159 -4.58 -11.63 5.53
C VAL A 159 -4.84 -10.23 6.06
N GLN A 160 -6.10 -9.79 6.08
CA GLN A 160 -6.49 -8.54 6.70
C GLN A 160 -6.98 -8.76 8.14
N SER A 161 -7.04 -7.69 8.93
CA SER A 161 -7.52 -7.79 10.30
C SER A 161 -8.99 -8.18 10.34
N GLY A 162 -9.28 -9.34 10.93
CA GLY A 162 -10.63 -9.91 10.98
C GLY A 162 -10.91 -10.96 9.89
N ASP A 163 -9.98 -11.18 8.97
CA ASP A 163 -10.08 -12.31 8.04
C ASP A 163 -9.88 -13.64 8.76
N THR A 164 -10.52 -14.67 8.21
CA THR A 164 -10.29 -16.07 8.57
C THR A 164 -9.95 -16.84 7.30
N LEU A 165 -9.19 -17.93 7.40
CA LEU A 165 -8.90 -18.75 6.22
C LEU A 165 -10.19 -19.24 5.54
N TRP A 166 -11.26 -19.42 6.32
CA TRP A 166 -12.59 -19.76 5.81
C TRP A 166 -13.18 -18.64 4.94
N ALA A 167 -13.18 -17.39 5.42
CA ALA A 167 -13.67 -16.25 4.65
C ALA A 167 -12.83 -16.01 3.38
N ILE A 168 -11.52 -16.21 3.47
CA ILE A 168 -10.60 -16.10 2.34
C ILE A 168 -10.87 -17.24 1.34
N ALA A 169 -11.03 -18.48 1.79
CA ALA A 169 -11.38 -19.58 0.90
C ALA A 169 -12.74 -19.40 0.21
N GLU A 170 -13.73 -18.84 0.91
CA GLU A 170 -15.00 -18.48 0.31
C GLU A 170 -14.85 -17.37 -0.74
N GLN A 171 -14.01 -16.37 -0.48
CA GLN A 171 -13.73 -15.28 -1.42
C GLN A 171 -13.04 -15.76 -2.70
N PHE A 172 -12.05 -16.65 -2.59
CA PHE A 172 -11.22 -17.07 -3.73
C PHE A 172 -11.71 -18.33 -4.44
N TYR A 173 -12.34 -19.25 -3.72
CA TYR A 173 -12.85 -20.50 -4.27
C TYR A 173 -14.37 -20.60 -4.31
N GLY A 174 -15.09 -19.65 -3.72
CA GLY A 174 -16.55 -19.72 -3.57
C GLY A 174 -17.01 -20.78 -2.56
N ASP A 175 -16.08 -21.44 -1.87
CA ASP A 175 -16.36 -22.46 -0.86
C ASP A 175 -15.36 -22.32 0.30
N GLY A 176 -15.86 -21.85 1.43
CA GLY A 176 -15.04 -21.69 2.64
C GLY A 176 -14.42 -23.00 3.12
N ASN A 177 -14.96 -24.18 2.78
CA ASN A 177 -14.38 -25.48 3.17
C ASN A 177 -13.04 -25.77 2.48
N ARG A 178 -12.61 -24.96 1.50
CA ARG A 178 -11.32 -25.09 0.82
C ARG A 178 -10.18 -24.37 1.53
N TYR A 179 -10.45 -23.80 2.70
CA TYR A 179 -9.43 -23.20 3.57
C TYR A 179 -8.23 -24.11 3.92
N PRO A 180 -8.37 -25.45 4.06
CA PRO A 180 -7.23 -26.32 4.34
C PRO A 180 -6.22 -26.38 3.17
N GLU A 181 -6.67 -26.12 1.94
CA GLU A 181 -5.79 -26.05 0.77
C GLU A 181 -4.89 -24.82 0.86
N ILE A 182 -5.46 -23.68 1.28
CA ILE A 182 -4.74 -22.44 1.54
C ILE A 182 -3.76 -22.65 2.71
N ALA A 183 -4.22 -23.27 3.80
CA ALA A 183 -3.36 -23.57 4.95
C ALA A 183 -2.17 -24.47 4.56
N GLY A 184 -2.42 -25.54 3.81
CA GLY A 184 -1.40 -26.47 3.35
C GLY A 184 -0.40 -25.83 2.37
N ALA A 185 -0.89 -25.02 1.44
CA ALA A 185 -0.05 -24.31 0.49
C ALA A 185 0.79 -23.20 1.13
N SER A 186 0.28 -22.59 2.20
CA SER A 186 0.94 -21.52 2.95
C SER A 186 1.78 -22.03 4.14
N GLY A 187 1.78 -23.34 4.39
CA GLY A 187 2.52 -23.93 5.52
C GLY A 187 1.99 -23.52 6.89
N ILE A 188 0.67 -23.34 7.04
CA ILE A 188 0.03 -22.90 8.28
C ILE A 188 -0.37 -24.12 9.11
N ASP A 189 0.33 -24.33 10.22
CA ASP A 189 0.07 -25.45 11.14
C ASP A 189 -1.27 -25.30 11.89
N ASN A 190 -1.68 -24.06 12.21
CA ASN A 190 -2.95 -23.79 12.87
C ASN A 190 -3.83 -22.84 12.04
N PRO A 191 -4.87 -23.35 11.37
CA PRO A 191 -5.73 -22.57 10.48
C PRO A 191 -6.49 -21.40 11.14
N ASP A 192 -6.71 -21.48 12.46
CA ASP A 192 -7.40 -20.44 13.24
C ASP A 192 -6.44 -19.34 13.73
N LEU A 193 -5.12 -19.55 13.61
CA LEU A 193 -4.08 -18.60 14.00
C LEU A 193 -3.42 -17.97 12.77
N ILE A 194 -4.22 -17.29 11.97
CA ILE A 194 -3.67 -16.40 10.94
C ILE A 194 -3.54 -14.98 11.50
N GLN A 195 -2.42 -14.34 11.20
CA GLN A 195 -2.15 -12.97 11.63
C GLN A 195 -2.45 -12.01 10.48
N PRO A 196 -3.01 -10.83 10.76
CA PRO A 196 -3.11 -9.75 9.77
C PRO A 196 -1.71 -9.42 9.22
N GLY A 197 -1.59 -9.27 7.91
CA GLY A 197 -0.32 -9.08 7.21
C GLY A 197 0.36 -10.39 6.77
N GLN A 198 -0.18 -11.56 7.14
CA GLN A 198 0.37 -12.85 6.72
C GLN A 198 0.08 -13.13 5.25
N LEU A 199 1.10 -13.49 4.48
CA LEU A 199 0.95 -13.86 3.06
C LEU A 199 0.49 -15.31 2.95
N LEU A 200 -0.63 -15.52 2.26
CA LEU A 200 -1.20 -16.83 1.96
C LEU A 200 -1.01 -17.15 0.49
N THR A 201 -0.63 -18.39 0.21
CA THR A 201 -0.66 -18.97 -1.13
C THR A 201 -2.02 -19.62 -1.36
N ILE A 202 -2.67 -19.23 -2.45
CA ILE A 202 -3.96 -19.73 -2.92
C ILE A 202 -3.69 -20.53 -4.21
N PRO A 203 -3.66 -21.88 -4.11
CA PRO A 203 -3.51 -22.80 -5.24
C PRO A 203 -4.55 -22.68 -6.35
#